data_AF-A0A6P7SP30-F1
#
_entry.id   AF-A0A6P7SP30-F1
#
_cell.length_a   1.000
_cell.length_b   1.000
_cell.length_c   1.000
_cell.angle_alpha   90.00
_cell.angle_beta   90.00
_cell.angle_gamma   90.00
#
_symmetry.space_group_name_H-M   'P 1'
#
loop_
_entity.id
_entity.type
_entity.pdbx_description
1 polymer ?
#
loop_
_entity_poly.entity_id
_entity_poly.type
_entity_poly.pdbx_seq_one_letter_code
_entity_poly.pdbx_strand_id
1 'polypeptide(L)'
;MESSRKYWSVLILLVCCFEITYASKKRCPVECKCSGFKIECFSPSFPIHIPNKEIQSLSIRGKLQDIQGKAIVYHKEGSLLQLEINVDCINEIKPLAFAGTVKTIKFTAKHVFKINRHAFSNIDCQNFYIRDSNISFISGFAFGNISCNRLEVKNSNIYTLDTDAFSVSHIGYVICAFNTFNCIGKNALVRTNDFEMIENTIHQFHKQDTLPVAFRKNKLTCDCSLKWFSTKENSAMPNNTCSGPPRYKGKVIQSEMFDSCNTDTESTTECPIANISNILKWNMLVSSALLVITLIGFR
;
A
#
# COMPACT_ATOMS: atom_id res chain seq x y z
N MET A 1 24.82 -69.27 -10.39
CA MET A 1 23.94 -68.10 -10.65
C MET A 1 23.35 -67.57 -9.32
N GLU A 2 24.20 -67.20 -8.36
CA GLU A 2 23.74 -66.88 -6.98
C GLU A 2 24.07 -65.43 -6.55
N SER A 3 24.72 -64.66 -7.42
CA SER A 3 25.24 -63.33 -7.09
C SER A 3 24.23 -62.20 -7.27
N SER A 4 23.25 -62.32 -8.18
CA SER A 4 22.36 -61.18 -8.49
C SER A 4 21.34 -60.89 -7.39
N ARG A 5 20.87 -61.89 -6.63
CA ARG A 5 19.84 -61.68 -5.58
C ARG A 5 20.29 -60.79 -4.42
N LYS A 6 21.59 -60.77 -4.09
CA LYS A 6 22.11 -59.95 -2.97
C LYS A 6 22.19 -58.46 -3.31
N TYR A 7 22.42 -58.11 -4.58
CA TYR A 7 22.48 -56.72 -5.02
C TYR A 7 21.10 -56.05 -5.04
N TRP A 8 20.05 -56.79 -5.41
CA TRP A 8 18.69 -56.26 -5.42
C TRP A 8 18.18 -55.91 -4.01
N SER A 9 18.51 -56.71 -3.00
CA SER A 9 18.11 -56.42 -1.61
C SER A 9 18.80 -55.16 -1.06
N VAL A 10 20.06 -54.90 -1.44
CA VAL A 10 20.80 -53.70 -1.04
C VAL A 10 20.31 -52.46 -1.80
N LEU A 11 19.98 -52.60 -3.09
CA LEU A 11 19.43 -51.51 -3.90
C LEU A 11 18.04 -51.09 -3.38
N ILE A 12 17.18 -52.04 -3.01
CA ILE A 12 15.86 -51.76 -2.43
C ILE A 12 16.01 -51.08 -1.07
N LEU A 13 16.95 -51.52 -0.22
CA LEU A 13 17.24 -50.86 1.06
C LEU A 13 17.78 -49.43 0.87
N LEU A 14 18.64 -49.20 -0.12
CA LEU A 14 19.15 -47.86 -0.44
C LEU A 14 18.06 -46.94 -1.00
N VAL A 15 17.18 -47.45 -1.87
CA VAL A 15 16.03 -46.70 -2.40
C VAL A 15 15.03 -46.39 -1.29
N CYS A 16 14.75 -47.33 -0.39
CA CYS A 16 13.91 -47.07 0.79
C CYS A 16 14.55 -46.08 1.77
N CYS A 17 15.88 -46.11 1.97
CA CYS A 17 16.57 -45.12 2.80
C CYS A 17 16.59 -43.71 2.18
N PHE A 18 16.60 -43.61 0.84
CA PHE A 18 16.45 -42.33 0.13
C PHE A 18 15.01 -41.79 0.22
N GLU A 19 13.99 -42.66 0.15
CA GLU A 19 12.59 -42.26 0.31
C GLU A 19 12.24 -41.83 1.75
N ILE A 20 12.86 -42.45 2.77
CA ILE A 20 12.58 -42.11 4.19
C ILE A 20 13.20 -40.75 4.61
N THR A 21 14.18 -40.22 3.87
CA THR A 21 14.79 -38.90 4.16
C THR A 21 14.07 -37.72 3.49
N TYR A 22 13.10 -37.98 2.61
CA TYR A 22 12.27 -36.95 1.97
C TYR A 22 10.88 -36.79 2.60
N ALA A 23 10.75 -37.03 3.91
CA ALA A 23 9.66 -36.41 4.66
C ALA A 23 9.88 -34.89 4.64
N SER A 24 9.23 -34.19 3.70
CA SER A 24 9.35 -32.74 3.52
C SER A 24 8.90 -32.02 4.79
N LYS A 25 9.82 -31.82 5.75
CA LYS A 25 9.61 -30.86 6.84
C LYS A 25 9.34 -29.52 6.18
N LYS A 26 8.08 -29.06 6.28
CA LYS A 26 7.62 -27.73 5.90
C LYS A 26 8.66 -26.72 6.39
N ARG A 27 9.44 -26.15 5.48
CA ARG A 27 10.52 -25.24 5.86
C ARG A 27 9.89 -23.89 6.18
N CYS A 28 9.94 -23.51 7.45
CA CYS A 28 9.65 -22.15 7.86
C CYS A 28 10.74 -21.22 7.27
N PRO A 29 10.40 -20.02 6.79
CA PRO A 29 11.43 -19.09 6.34
C PRO A 29 12.42 -18.75 7.47
N VAL A 30 13.69 -18.53 7.12
CA VAL A 30 14.83 -18.44 8.05
C VAL A 30 14.68 -17.30 9.08
N GLU A 31 13.88 -16.28 8.77
CA GLU A 31 13.65 -15.11 9.64
C GLU A 31 12.19 -15.02 10.15
N CYS A 32 11.51 -16.16 10.15
CA CYS A 32 10.13 -16.26 10.60
C CYS A 32 9.96 -17.34 11.66
N LYS A 33 8.94 -17.17 12.50
CA LYS A 33 8.42 -18.16 13.43
C LYS A 33 7.14 -18.73 12.85
N CYS A 34 7.09 -20.04 12.67
CA CYS A 34 5.91 -20.74 12.19
C CYS A 34 5.25 -21.49 13.36
N SER A 35 3.96 -21.24 13.59
CA SER A 35 3.17 -21.91 14.61
C SER A 35 1.84 -22.35 14.00
N GLY A 36 1.73 -23.66 13.72
CA GLY A 36 0.60 -24.22 12.98
C GLY A 36 0.45 -23.56 11.60
N PHE A 37 -0.70 -22.92 11.39
CA PHE A 37 -1.06 -22.22 10.14
C PHE A 37 -0.71 -20.73 10.12
N LYS A 38 0.12 -20.27 11.06
CA LYS A 38 0.54 -18.87 11.21
C LYS A 38 2.04 -18.72 11.00
N ILE A 39 2.42 -17.67 10.28
CA ILE A 39 3.81 -17.27 10.08
C ILE A 39 3.99 -15.83 10.55
N GLU A 40 4.96 -15.62 11.43
CA GLU A 40 5.35 -14.30 11.92
C GLU A 40 6.80 -14.03 11.55
N CYS A 41 7.04 -12.98 10.77
CA CYS A 41 8.36 -12.63 10.26
C CYS A 41 8.83 -11.31 10.84
N PHE A 42 10.10 -11.28 11.26
CA PHE A 42 10.80 -10.08 11.71
C PHE A 42 12.06 -9.94 10.87
N SER A 43 11.88 -9.51 9.62
CA SER A 43 12.92 -9.54 8.59
C SER A 43 13.05 -8.18 7.92
N PRO A 44 14.28 -7.69 7.62
CA PRO A 44 14.52 -6.51 6.79
C PRO A 44 14.02 -6.66 5.35
N SER A 45 13.68 -7.89 4.93
CA SER A 45 13.32 -8.25 3.55
C SER A 45 12.04 -9.08 3.51
N PHE A 46 11.41 -9.15 2.34
CA PHE A 46 10.24 -10.01 2.20
C PHE A 46 10.67 -11.49 2.18
N PRO A 47 10.05 -12.41 2.96
CA PRO A 47 10.45 -13.82 3.00
C PRO A 47 10.35 -14.50 1.64
N ILE A 48 11.43 -15.14 1.19
CA ILE A 48 11.56 -15.61 -0.21
C ILE A 48 10.74 -16.89 -0.48
N HIS A 49 10.30 -17.64 0.53
CA HIS A 49 9.55 -18.89 0.35
C HIS A 49 8.45 -19.08 1.40
N ILE A 50 7.26 -18.55 1.12
CA ILE A 50 6.09 -18.72 2.00
C ILE A 50 5.34 -20.02 1.60
N PRO A 51 5.09 -20.95 2.56
CA PRO A 51 4.34 -22.18 2.29
C PRO A 51 2.89 -21.95 1.81
N ASN A 52 2.62 -22.09 0.51
CA ASN A 52 1.34 -21.66 -0.08
C ASN A 52 0.08 -22.49 0.25
N LYS A 53 0.17 -23.71 0.77
CA LYS A 53 -0.98 -24.64 0.82
C LYS A 53 -1.71 -24.74 2.17
N GLU A 54 -1.20 -24.11 3.22
CA GLU A 54 -1.78 -24.28 4.58
C GLU A 54 -1.76 -23.03 5.46
N ILE A 55 -1.19 -21.92 5.00
CA ILE A 55 -1.09 -20.72 5.84
C ILE A 55 -2.42 -19.99 5.84
N GLN A 56 -2.94 -19.78 7.04
CA GLN A 56 -4.10 -18.93 7.27
C GLN A 56 -3.68 -17.49 7.56
N SER A 57 -2.53 -17.27 8.20
CA SER A 57 -2.09 -15.93 8.55
C SER A 57 -0.59 -15.72 8.34
N LEU A 58 -0.25 -14.61 7.71
CA LEU A 58 1.10 -14.11 7.56
C LEU A 58 1.19 -12.71 8.17
N SER A 59 2.09 -12.53 9.13
CA SER A 59 2.39 -11.24 9.75
C SER A 59 3.85 -10.88 9.52
N ILE A 60 4.10 -9.67 9.01
CA ILE A 60 5.45 -9.14 8.78
C ILE A 60 5.63 -7.88 9.62
N ARG A 61 6.69 -7.85 10.43
CA ARG A 61 6.98 -6.79 11.40
C ARG A 61 8.43 -6.33 11.33
N GLY A 62 8.69 -5.13 11.87
CA GLY A 62 10.02 -4.54 11.95
C GLY A 62 10.33 -3.64 10.76
N LYS A 63 11.56 -3.69 10.22
CA LYS A 63 11.95 -2.93 9.03
C LYS A 63 11.68 -3.77 7.78
N LEU A 64 11.20 -3.20 6.67
CA LEU A 64 10.97 -3.97 5.43
C LEU A 64 11.33 -3.11 4.22
N GLN A 65 12.53 -3.27 3.66
CA GLN A 65 13.03 -2.33 2.65
C GLN A 65 12.14 -2.22 1.42
N ASP A 66 12.05 -3.27 0.62
CA ASP A 66 11.24 -3.29 -0.60
C ASP A 66 10.31 -4.50 -0.59
N ILE A 67 9.13 -4.33 -1.17
CA ILE A 67 8.26 -5.45 -1.52
C ILE A 67 8.38 -5.67 -3.02
N GLN A 68 9.09 -6.74 -3.37
CA GLN A 68 9.35 -7.10 -4.77
C GLN A 68 8.06 -7.59 -5.46
N GLY A 69 8.05 -7.53 -6.80
CA GLY A 69 7.02 -8.21 -7.59
C GLY A 69 6.98 -9.70 -7.23
N LYS A 70 5.77 -10.27 -7.13
CA LYS A 70 5.52 -11.66 -6.75
C LYS A 70 6.03 -12.01 -5.34
N ALA A 71 6.18 -11.03 -4.45
CA ALA A 71 6.49 -11.27 -3.04
C ALA A 71 5.49 -12.23 -2.39
N ILE A 72 4.21 -12.11 -2.76
CA ILE A 72 3.17 -13.08 -2.42
C ILE A 72 2.48 -13.56 -3.69
N VAL A 73 2.42 -14.87 -3.87
CA VAL A 73 1.63 -15.50 -4.94
C VAL A 73 0.89 -16.69 -4.35
N TYR A 74 -0.43 -16.57 -4.21
CA TYR A 74 -1.32 -17.64 -3.78
C TYR A 74 -2.19 -18.16 -4.92
N HIS A 75 -2.40 -19.48 -4.96
CA HIS A 75 -3.33 -20.12 -5.89
C HIS A 75 -4.74 -20.15 -5.32
N LYS A 76 -5.73 -20.38 -6.17
CA LYS A 76 -7.16 -20.47 -5.78
C LYS A 76 -7.43 -21.51 -4.68
N GLU A 77 -6.61 -22.55 -4.60
CA GLU A 77 -6.67 -23.60 -3.57
C GLU A 77 -5.97 -23.24 -2.24
N GLY A 78 -5.13 -22.19 -2.22
CA GLY A 78 -4.38 -21.74 -1.05
C GLY A 78 -4.75 -20.30 -0.69
N SER A 79 -5.95 -20.06 -0.16
CA SER A 79 -6.38 -18.72 0.24
C SER A 79 -5.81 -18.32 1.61
N LEU A 80 -5.20 -17.14 1.71
CA LEU A 80 -4.76 -16.60 2.98
C LEU A 80 -5.95 -15.93 3.69
N LEU A 81 -6.19 -16.23 4.97
CA LEU A 81 -7.25 -15.55 5.73
C LEU A 81 -6.83 -14.13 6.12
N GLN A 82 -5.57 -13.94 6.53
CA GLN A 82 -5.06 -12.65 6.95
C GLN A 82 -3.61 -12.40 6.52
N LEU A 83 -3.39 -11.30 5.82
CA LEU A 83 -2.09 -10.67 5.63
C LEU A 83 -1.99 -9.44 6.54
N GLU A 84 -0.99 -9.39 7.41
CA GLU A 84 -0.68 -8.23 8.24
C GLU A 84 0.73 -7.74 7.94
N ILE A 85 0.84 -6.50 7.47
CA ILE A 85 2.10 -5.80 7.27
C ILE A 85 2.11 -4.62 8.25
N ASN A 86 2.97 -4.69 9.26
CA ASN A 86 3.12 -3.66 10.29
C ASN A 86 4.60 -3.32 10.46
N VAL A 87 5.08 -2.34 9.70
CA VAL A 87 6.52 -2.11 9.51
C VAL A 87 6.92 -0.65 9.70
N ASP A 88 8.20 -0.42 9.95
CA ASP A 88 8.75 0.92 10.17
C ASP A 88 8.94 1.69 8.87
N CYS A 89 9.44 1.02 7.82
CA CYS A 89 9.77 1.66 6.56
C CYS A 89 9.62 0.66 5.43
N ILE A 90 9.09 1.14 4.30
CA ILE A 90 9.11 0.53 2.97
C ILE A 90 9.56 1.61 1.99
N ASN A 91 10.66 1.39 1.25
CA ASN A 91 11.04 2.29 0.17
C ASN A 91 10.04 2.15 -0.98
N GLU A 92 9.78 0.91 -1.41
CA GLU A 92 8.98 0.69 -2.60
C GLU A 92 8.14 -0.59 -2.52
N ILE A 93 6.86 -0.48 -2.88
CA ILE A 93 6.02 -1.62 -3.26
C ILE A 93 6.00 -1.68 -4.77
N LYS A 94 6.68 -2.69 -5.33
CA LYS A 94 6.84 -2.86 -6.77
C LYS A 94 5.54 -3.34 -7.45
N PRO A 95 5.38 -3.13 -8.76
CA PRO A 95 4.25 -3.67 -9.51
C PRO A 95 4.08 -5.18 -9.30
N LEU A 96 2.84 -5.64 -9.23
CA LEU A 96 2.48 -7.05 -9.06
C LEU A 96 3.10 -7.70 -7.81
N ALA A 97 3.30 -6.92 -6.73
CA ALA A 97 3.88 -7.41 -5.49
C ALA A 97 3.06 -8.54 -4.85
N PHE A 98 1.74 -8.48 -5.03
CA PHE A 98 0.79 -9.42 -4.47
C PHE A 98 -0.04 -10.06 -5.59
N ALA A 99 -0.39 -11.33 -5.41
CA ALA A 99 -1.34 -12.02 -6.28
C ALA A 99 -2.07 -13.15 -5.51
N GLY A 100 -3.31 -13.41 -5.89
CA GLY A 100 -4.14 -14.50 -5.35
C GLY A 100 -5.26 -14.03 -4.42
N THR A 101 -5.80 -14.93 -3.61
CA THR A 101 -6.95 -14.63 -2.74
C THR A 101 -6.52 -14.45 -1.28
N VAL A 102 -6.82 -13.28 -0.71
CA VAL A 102 -6.56 -12.95 0.69
C VAL A 102 -7.82 -12.39 1.32
N LYS A 103 -8.43 -13.04 2.32
CA LYS A 103 -9.68 -12.53 2.91
C LYS A 103 -9.51 -11.14 3.52
N THR A 104 -8.48 -10.93 4.35
CA THR A 104 -8.23 -9.64 5.00
C THR A 104 -6.78 -9.21 4.85
N ILE A 105 -6.56 -7.97 4.42
CA ILE A 105 -5.25 -7.32 4.37
C ILE A 105 -5.27 -6.15 5.36
N LYS A 106 -4.29 -6.13 6.27
CA LYS A 106 -4.03 -5.04 7.21
C LYS A 106 -2.65 -4.47 6.91
N PHE A 107 -2.59 -3.18 6.64
CA PHE A 107 -1.38 -2.50 6.26
C PHE A 107 -1.19 -1.25 7.14
N THR A 108 -0.07 -1.24 7.86
CA THR A 108 0.39 -0.13 8.67
C THR A 108 1.88 0.04 8.45
N ALA A 109 2.30 1.24 8.03
CA ALA A 109 3.71 1.53 7.80
C ALA A 109 4.05 2.95 8.24
N LYS A 110 5.01 3.10 9.16
CA LYS A 110 5.44 4.44 9.64
C LYS A 110 6.05 5.29 8.52
N HIS A 111 6.55 4.65 7.47
CA HIS A 111 6.96 5.30 6.23
C HIS A 111 6.82 4.34 5.04
N VAL A 112 6.15 4.79 3.99
CA VAL A 112 6.19 4.19 2.65
C VAL A 112 6.63 5.28 1.70
N PHE A 113 7.74 5.10 1.01
CA PHE A 113 8.16 6.11 0.05
C PHE A 113 7.30 6.04 -1.21
N LYS A 114 7.13 4.86 -1.81
CA LYS A 114 6.32 4.72 -3.03
C LYS A 114 5.50 3.44 -3.10
N ILE A 115 4.23 3.58 -3.45
CA ILE A 115 3.37 2.50 -3.94
C ILE A 115 3.25 2.67 -5.44
N ASN A 116 3.84 1.75 -6.21
CA ASN A 116 3.83 1.87 -7.67
C ASN A 116 2.49 1.51 -8.29
N ARG A 117 2.38 1.92 -9.56
CA ARG A 117 1.36 1.45 -10.47
C ARG A 117 1.28 -0.08 -10.43
N HIS A 118 0.07 -0.62 -10.31
CA HIS A 118 -0.21 -2.06 -10.24
C HIS A 118 0.41 -2.81 -9.06
N ALA A 119 0.85 -2.12 -8.00
CA ALA A 119 1.40 -2.77 -6.80
C ALA A 119 0.47 -3.82 -6.19
N PHE A 120 -0.84 -3.52 -6.17
CA PHE A 120 -1.88 -4.40 -5.62
C PHE A 120 -2.79 -4.99 -6.70
N SER A 121 -2.32 -5.14 -7.94
CA SER A 121 -3.09 -5.82 -8.98
C SER A 121 -3.17 -7.33 -8.75
N ASN A 122 -4.24 -7.97 -9.23
CA ASN A 122 -4.44 -9.44 -9.20
C ASN A 122 -4.58 -10.03 -7.80
N ILE A 123 -5.03 -9.23 -6.84
CA ILE A 123 -5.43 -9.69 -5.52
C ILE A 123 -6.95 -9.62 -5.37
N ASP A 124 -7.53 -10.74 -4.96
CA ASP A 124 -8.93 -10.85 -4.58
C ASP A 124 -9.01 -10.79 -3.05
N CYS A 125 -9.81 -9.87 -2.50
CA CYS A 125 -9.94 -9.71 -1.06
C CYS A 125 -11.36 -9.41 -0.59
N GLN A 126 -11.64 -9.66 0.69
CA GLN A 126 -12.88 -9.15 1.28
C GLN A 126 -12.64 -7.74 1.83
N ASN A 127 -11.57 -7.57 2.61
CA ASN A 127 -11.28 -6.30 3.26
C ASN A 127 -9.80 -5.93 3.15
N PHE A 128 -9.53 -4.70 2.72
CA PHE A 128 -8.20 -4.12 2.74
C PHE A 128 -8.21 -2.84 3.59
N TYR A 129 -7.44 -2.85 4.67
CA TYR A 129 -7.28 -1.73 5.59
C TYR A 129 -5.87 -1.16 5.50
N ILE A 130 -5.75 0.12 5.13
CA ILE A 130 -4.54 0.93 5.26
C ILE A 130 -4.78 1.90 6.42
N ARG A 131 -4.05 1.74 7.51
CA ARG A 131 -4.25 2.54 8.73
C ARG A 131 -2.95 3.05 9.29
N ASP A 132 -3.00 4.22 9.92
CA ASP A 132 -1.89 4.78 10.71
C ASP A 132 -0.58 4.83 9.92
N SER A 133 -0.68 5.14 8.63
CA SER A 133 0.42 5.03 7.68
C SER A 133 0.88 6.40 7.17
N ASN A 134 2.16 6.51 6.84
CA ASN A 134 2.71 7.70 6.20
C ASN A 134 3.25 7.33 4.82
N ILE A 135 2.53 7.69 3.76
CA ILE A 135 2.81 7.29 2.39
C ILE A 135 3.19 8.52 1.58
N SER A 136 4.38 8.53 0.99
CA SER A 136 4.88 9.70 0.27
C SER A 136 4.30 9.79 -1.14
N PHE A 137 4.09 8.65 -1.81
CA PHE A 137 3.57 8.65 -3.18
C PHE A 137 2.73 7.40 -3.47
N ILE A 138 1.51 7.59 -3.96
CA ILE A 138 0.68 6.54 -4.53
C ILE A 138 0.52 6.83 -6.02
N SER A 139 1.12 5.98 -6.86
CA SER A 139 1.07 6.10 -8.31
C SER A 139 -0.32 5.84 -8.89
N GLY A 140 -0.56 6.37 -10.08
CA GLY A 140 -1.73 6.05 -10.89
C GLY A 140 -1.92 4.54 -11.09
N PHE A 141 -3.15 4.05 -10.90
CA PHE A 141 -3.50 2.63 -10.94
C PHE A 141 -2.73 1.75 -9.95
N ALA A 142 -2.27 2.28 -8.81
CA ALA A 142 -1.64 1.46 -7.75
C ALA A 142 -2.52 0.28 -7.31
N PHE A 143 -3.84 0.51 -7.31
CA PHE A 143 -4.88 -0.49 -7.03
C PHE A 143 -5.57 -0.98 -8.31
N GLY A 144 -4.98 -0.81 -9.49
CA GLY A 144 -5.59 -1.27 -10.75
C GLY A 144 -5.80 -2.78 -10.72
N ASN A 145 -6.95 -3.27 -11.16
CA ASN A 145 -7.28 -4.72 -11.17
C ASN A 145 -7.18 -5.42 -9.79
N ILE A 146 -7.42 -4.69 -8.70
CA ILE A 146 -7.76 -5.30 -7.41
C ILE A 146 -9.26 -5.60 -7.38
N SER A 147 -9.64 -6.73 -6.78
CA SER A 147 -11.04 -7.08 -6.55
C SER A 147 -11.27 -7.21 -5.06
N CYS A 148 -11.92 -6.22 -4.45
CA CYS A 148 -12.16 -6.23 -3.01
C CYS A 148 -13.56 -5.79 -2.64
N ASN A 149 -14.19 -6.39 -1.63
CA ASN A 149 -15.48 -5.86 -1.18
C ASN A 149 -15.33 -4.48 -0.52
N ARG A 150 -14.23 -4.28 0.23
CA ARG A 150 -13.98 -3.03 0.96
C ARG A 150 -12.51 -2.64 0.96
N LEU A 151 -12.23 -1.37 0.63
CA LEU A 151 -10.95 -0.70 0.85
C LEU A 151 -11.15 0.47 1.81
N GLU A 152 -10.37 0.53 2.88
CA GLU A 152 -10.44 1.60 3.86
C GLU A 152 -9.05 2.16 4.14
N VAL A 153 -8.90 3.46 3.91
CA VAL A 153 -7.70 4.24 4.21
C VAL A 153 -8.03 5.21 5.32
N LYS A 154 -7.46 5.02 6.52
CA LYS A 154 -7.77 5.84 7.69
C LYS A 154 -6.56 6.32 8.46
N ASN A 155 -6.71 7.48 9.10
CA ASN A 155 -5.73 8.07 10.02
C ASN A 155 -4.31 8.07 9.43
N SER A 156 -4.20 8.35 8.14
CA SER A 156 -2.96 8.26 7.39
C SER A 156 -2.56 9.60 6.81
N ASN A 157 -1.26 9.80 6.64
CA ASN A 157 -0.69 10.94 5.94
C ASN A 157 -0.26 10.47 4.55
N ILE A 158 -0.88 11.02 3.51
CA ILE A 158 -0.56 10.71 2.12
C ILE A 158 -0.04 11.99 1.48
N TYR A 159 1.23 12.02 1.12
CA TYR A 159 1.80 13.22 0.54
C TYR A 159 1.24 13.46 -0.87
N THR A 160 1.44 12.53 -1.81
CA THR A 160 0.89 12.67 -3.16
C THR A 160 0.04 11.47 -3.56
N LEU A 161 -1.17 11.77 -4.04
CA LEU A 161 -2.04 10.84 -4.77
C LEU A 161 -2.03 11.23 -6.25
N ASP A 162 -1.46 10.37 -7.10
CA ASP A 162 -1.30 10.64 -8.53
C ASP A 162 -2.60 10.45 -9.32
N THR A 163 -2.62 10.94 -10.57
CA THR A 163 -3.73 10.76 -11.51
C THR A 163 -4.12 9.28 -11.62
N ASP A 164 -5.41 8.97 -11.56
CA ASP A 164 -5.97 7.62 -11.57
C ASP A 164 -5.50 6.69 -10.44
N ALA A 165 -4.93 7.20 -9.34
CA ALA A 165 -4.41 6.36 -8.25
C ALA A 165 -5.45 5.38 -7.68
N PHE A 166 -6.68 5.85 -7.50
CA PHE A 166 -7.82 5.00 -7.15
C PHE A 166 -8.71 4.67 -8.36
N SER A 167 -8.15 4.42 -9.54
CA SER A 167 -8.94 3.80 -10.63
C SER A 167 -9.25 2.33 -10.32
N VAL A 168 -10.25 2.10 -9.46
CA VAL A 168 -10.65 0.78 -8.93
C VAL A 168 -12.02 0.37 -9.45
N SER A 169 -12.07 -0.47 -10.48
CA SER A 169 -13.34 -0.89 -11.11
C SER A 169 -14.04 -2.06 -10.41
N HIS A 170 -13.32 -2.79 -9.55
CA HIS A 170 -13.83 -4.00 -8.89
C HIS A 170 -13.75 -3.92 -7.36
N ILE A 171 -13.73 -2.70 -6.81
CA ILE A 171 -13.90 -2.51 -5.37
C ILE A 171 -15.34 -2.15 -5.07
N GLY A 172 -15.99 -2.92 -4.20
CA GLY A 172 -17.36 -2.70 -3.79
C GLY A 172 -17.54 -1.36 -3.07
N TYR A 173 -16.74 -1.08 -2.05
CA TYR A 173 -16.87 0.13 -1.24
C TYR A 173 -15.50 0.68 -0.80
N VAL A 174 -15.31 2.00 -0.95
CA VAL A 174 -14.07 2.70 -0.61
C VAL A 174 -14.34 3.77 0.44
N ILE A 175 -13.59 3.76 1.54
CA ILE A 175 -13.60 4.85 2.53
C ILE A 175 -12.20 5.43 2.69
N CYS A 176 -12.06 6.73 2.49
CA CYS A 176 -10.92 7.52 2.91
C CYS A 176 -11.36 8.47 4.03
N ALA A 177 -10.97 8.21 5.27
CA ALA A 177 -11.39 9.04 6.40
C ALA A 177 -10.27 9.43 7.36
N PHE A 178 -10.34 10.64 7.91
CA PHE A 178 -9.35 11.16 8.87
C PHE A 178 -7.91 11.18 8.32
N ASN A 179 -7.74 11.33 7.00
CA ASN A 179 -6.42 11.40 6.40
C ASN A 179 -5.99 12.86 6.17
N THR A 180 -4.68 13.04 6.03
CA THR A 180 -4.11 14.28 5.48
C THR A 180 -3.53 13.99 4.10
N PHE A 181 -3.95 14.76 3.10
CA PHE A 181 -3.43 14.73 1.75
C PHE A 181 -2.66 16.02 1.47
N ASN A 182 -1.38 15.92 1.13
CA ASN A 182 -0.65 17.13 0.69
C ASN A 182 -1.08 17.52 -0.73
N CYS A 183 -1.21 16.55 -1.64
CA CYS A 183 -1.72 16.79 -2.98
C CYS A 183 -2.54 15.62 -3.51
N ILE A 184 -3.72 15.93 -4.03
CA ILE A 184 -4.58 15.02 -4.80
C ILE A 184 -4.54 15.48 -6.25
N GLY A 185 -3.93 14.66 -7.11
CA GLY A 185 -3.76 14.89 -8.53
C GLY A 185 -5.09 14.92 -9.29
N LYS A 186 -5.04 15.43 -10.52
CA LYS A 186 -6.22 15.50 -11.39
C LYS A 186 -6.80 14.09 -11.58
N ASN A 187 -8.11 13.94 -11.45
CA ASN A 187 -8.80 12.65 -11.65
C ASN A 187 -8.19 11.47 -10.86
N ALA A 188 -7.60 11.73 -9.70
CA ALA A 188 -7.00 10.70 -8.86
C ALA A 188 -8.05 9.85 -8.11
N LEU A 189 -9.26 10.40 -7.94
CA LEU A 189 -10.36 9.79 -7.19
C LEU A 189 -11.24 8.89 -8.07
N VAL A 190 -11.84 7.86 -7.45
CA VAL A 190 -12.62 6.82 -8.14
C VAL A 190 -13.88 7.37 -8.82
N ARG A 191 -14.25 6.73 -9.93
CA ARG A 191 -15.60 6.71 -10.52
C ARG A 191 -16.42 5.51 -10.01
N THR A 192 -16.60 5.34 -8.69
CA THR A 192 -17.50 4.31 -8.15
C THR A 192 -18.62 4.94 -7.34
N ASN A 193 -19.79 4.31 -7.34
CA ASN A 193 -20.99 4.76 -6.64
C ASN A 193 -20.90 4.65 -5.11
N ASP A 194 -19.81 4.11 -4.61
CA ASP A 194 -19.63 3.65 -3.24
C ASP A 194 -18.29 4.14 -2.66
N PHE A 195 -17.89 5.36 -3.06
CA PHE A 195 -16.69 6.02 -2.54
C PHE A 195 -17.06 7.16 -1.59
N GLU A 196 -16.50 7.11 -0.38
CA GLU A 196 -16.61 8.15 0.63
C GLU A 196 -15.25 8.76 1.01
N MET A 197 -15.20 10.09 1.06
CA MET A 197 -14.12 10.89 1.62
C MET A 197 -14.64 11.77 2.75
N ILE A 198 -14.30 11.42 3.99
CA ILE A 198 -14.88 12.02 5.20
C ILE A 198 -13.79 12.56 6.13
N GLU A 199 -13.94 13.78 6.61
CA GLU A 199 -13.08 14.34 7.67
C GLU A 199 -11.58 14.31 7.31
N ASN A 200 -11.24 14.48 6.04
CA ASN A 200 -9.86 14.60 5.58
C ASN A 200 -9.39 16.06 5.58
N THR A 201 -8.08 16.28 5.64
CA THR A 201 -7.46 17.56 5.32
C THR A 201 -6.75 17.45 3.98
N ILE A 202 -7.05 18.32 3.02
CA ILE A 202 -6.46 18.28 1.67
C ILE A 202 -5.84 19.64 1.39
N HIS A 203 -4.52 19.68 1.19
CA HIS A 203 -3.79 20.92 0.99
C HIS A 203 -3.82 21.41 -0.46
N GLN A 204 -3.62 20.52 -1.43
CA GLN A 204 -3.77 20.81 -2.85
C GLN A 204 -4.78 19.81 -3.45
N PHE A 205 -5.86 20.33 -4.03
CA PHE A 205 -6.91 19.49 -4.61
C PHE A 205 -7.18 19.88 -6.06
N HIS A 206 -6.52 19.15 -6.97
CA HIS A 206 -6.71 19.38 -8.40
C HIS A 206 -8.08 18.91 -8.87
N LYS A 207 -8.49 19.45 -10.02
CA LYS A 207 -9.79 19.18 -10.63
C LYS A 207 -10.08 17.68 -10.74
N GLN A 208 -11.27 17.29 -10.31
CA GLN A 208 -11.82 15.95 -10.52
C GLN A 208 -13.01 16.06 -11.47
N ASP A 209 -13.09 15.16 -12.44
CA ASP A 209 -14.26 15.03 -13.30
C ASP A 209 -15.47 14.49 -12.53
N THR A 210 -15.22 13.67 -11.51
CA THR A 210 -16.22 13.08 -10.62
C THR A 210 -15.75 13.13 -9.19
N LEU A 211 -16.66 13.46 -8.26
CA LEU A 211 -16.39 13.39 -6.83
C LEU A 211 -16.93 12.11 -6.20
N PRO A 212 -16.37 11.68 -5.07
CA PRO A 212 -16.94 10.61 -4.25
C PRO A 212 -18.40 10.93 -3.86
N VAL A 213 -19.24 9.89 -3.78
CA VAL A 213 -20.67 10.02 -3.44
C VAL A 213 -20.88 10.71 -2.10
N ALA A 214 -20.00 10.47 -1.12
CA ALA A 214 -19.93 11.27 0.08
C ALA A 214 -18.59 11.98 0.16
N PHE A 215 -18.58 13.30 0.01
CA PHE A 215 -17.40 14.14 0.22
C PHE A 215 -17.75 15.23 1.23
N ARG A 216 -17.57 14.94 2.52
CA ARG A 216 -18.10 15.78 3.61
C ARG A 216 -17.12 16.00 4.74
N LYS A 217 -17.28 17.13 5.43
CA LYS A 217 -16.44 17.51 6.58
C LYS A 217 -14.94 17.56 6.27
N ASN A 218 -14.56 17.68 5.00
CA ASN A 218 -13.16 17.84 4.62
C ASN A 218 -12.72 19.28 4.86
N LYS A 219 -11.42 19.46 5.12
CA LYS A 219 -10.74 20.75 5.26
C LYS A 219 -9.88 20.98 4.03
N LEU A 220 -10.23 21.95 3.18
CA LEU A 220 -9.56 22.21 1.89
C LEU A 220 -8.84 23.56 1.89
N THR A 221 -7.74 23.70 1.16
CA THR A 221 -7.17 25.04 0.92
C THR A 221 -8.03 25.81 -0.08
N CYS A 222 -8.68 26.88 0.36
CA CYS A 222 -9.59 27.71 -0.43
C CYS A 222 -8.86 28.86 -1.13
N ASP A 223 -7.96 28.52 -2.05
CA ASP A 223 -7.34 29.45 -2.99
C ASP A 223 -7.90 29.26 -4.41
N CYS A 224 -7.34 29.96 -5.40
CA CYS A 224 -7.85 29.90 -6.77
C CYS A 224 -7.72 28.52 -7.43
N SER A 225 -6.86 27.63 -6.92
CA SER A 225 -6.78 26.25 -7.43
C SER A 225 -8.03 25.44 -7.12
N LEU A 226 -8.82 25.84 -6.12
CA LEU A 226 -10.06 25.18 -5.72
C LEU A 226 -11.31 25.77 -6.41
N LYS A 227 -11.17 26.75 -7.30
CA LYS A 227 -12.31 27.40 -7.98
C LYS A 227 -13.26 26.40 -8.64
N TRP A 228 -12.73 25.35 -9.26
CA TRP A 228 -13.52 24.28 -9.90
C TRP A 228 -14.47 23.55 -8.96
N PHE A 229 -14.15 23.49 -7.66
CA PHE A 229 -14.96 22.83 -6.63
C PHE A 229 -16.18 23.68 -6.22
N SER A 230 -16.21 24.97 -6.57
CA SER A 230 -17.30 25.87 -6.20
C SER A 230 -18.48 25.88 -7.20
N THR A 231 -18.46 25.01 -8.21
CA THR A 231 -19.57 24.87 -9.16
C THR A 231 -20.84 24.35 -8.46
N LYS A 232 -22.01 24.69 -9.01
CA LYS A 232 -23.34 24.39 -8.42
C LYS A 232 -23.59 22.91 -8.08
N GLU A 233 -22.86 21.98 -8.69
CA GLU A 233 -23.00 20.53 -8.43
C GLU A 233 -22.24 20.09 -7.17
N ASN A 234 -21.15 20.78 -6.84
CA ASN A 234 -20.27 20.46 -5.70
C ASN A 234 -20.66 21.22 -4.43
N SER A 235 -21.39 22.33 -4.56
CA SER A 235 -21.91 23.13 -3.43
C SER A 235 -22.97 22.39 -2.59
N ALA A 236 -23.53 21.29 -3.10
CA ALA A 236 -24.44 20.41 -2.37
C ALA A 236 -23.73 19.52 -1.34
N MET A 237 -22.39 19.49 -1.30
CA MET A 237 -21.61 18.61 -0.43
C MET A 237 -21.38 19.24 0.95
N PRO A 238 -22.10 18.79 2.00
CA PRO A 238 -22.24 19.56 3.23
C PRO A 238 -20.97 19.54 4.09
N ASN A 239 -20.79 20.64 4.83
CA ASN A 239 -19.83 20.80 5.92
C ASN A 239 -18.34 20.77 5.54
N ASN A 240 -17.99 20.93 4.27
CA ASN A 240 -16.59 21.15 3.90
C ASN A 240 -16.17 22.58 4.31
N THR A 241 -14.98 22.73 4.89
CA THR A 241 -14.47 23.99 5.42
C THR A 241 -13.10 24.31 4.86
N CYS A 242 -12.68 25.57 4.95
CA CYS A 242 -11.36 25.99 4.50
C CYS A 242 -10.29 25.74 5.57
N SER A 243 -9.16 25.14 5.21
CA SER A 243 -7.95 25.03 6.04
C SER A 243 -7.07 26.29 5.95
N GLY A 244 -7.17 27.01 4.84
CA GLY A 244 -6.49 28.27 4.52
C GLY A 244 -7.09 28.89 3.25
N PRO A 245 -6.63 30.07 2.81
CA PRO A 245 -5.71 31.00 3.50
C PRO A 245 -6.33 31.56 4.81
N PRO A 246 -5.56 32.30 5.65
CA PRO A 246 -6.02 32.78 6.96
C PRO A 246 -7.38 33.50 6.94
N ARG A 247 -7.68 34.27 5.89
CA ARG A 247 -8.98 34.97 5.71
C ARG A 247 -10.20 34.05 5.67
N TYR A 248 -10.02 32.79 5.27
CA TYR A 248 -11.10 31.81 5.11
C TYR A 248 -11.02 30.63 6.08
N LYS A 249 -9.91 30.46 6.80
CA LYS A 249 -9.69 29.34 7.71
C LYS A 249 -10.89 29.12 8.66
N GLY A 250 -11.42 27.90 8.67
CA GLY A 250 -12.57 27.47 9.48
C GLY A 250 -13.94 27.82 8.90
N LYS A 251 -14.03 28.65 7.85
CA LYS A 251 -15.31 28.97 7.18
C LYS A 251 -15.76 27.84 6.28
N VAL A 252 -17.07 27.67 6.14
CA VAL A 252 -17.67 26.77 5.14
C VAL A 252 -17.34 27.29 3.75
N ILE A 253 -17.03 26.38 2.82
CA ILE A 253 -16.67 26.74 1.45
C ILE A 253 -17.87 27.37 0.74
N GLN A 254 -17.68 28.53 0.13
CA GLN A 254 -18.70 29.28 -0.60
C GLN A 254 -18.14 29.77 -1.93
N SER A 255 -18.99 29.93 -2.95
CA SER A 255 -18.56 30.32 -4.30
C SER A 255 -17.90 31.69 -4.38
N GLU A 256 -18.38 32.65 -3.58
CA GLU A 256 -17.91 34.03 -3.57
C GLU A 256 -16.45 34.15 -3.11
N MET A 257 -15.92 33.11 -2.43
CA MET A 257 -14.51 33.04 -2.03
C MET A 257 -13.55 33.01 -3.22
N PHE A 258 -14.05 32.67 -4.42
CA PHE A 258 -13.27 32.48 -5.64
C PHE A 258 -13.59 33.50 -6.74
N ASP A 259 -14.42 34.52 -6.48
CA ASP A 259 -14.82 35.53 -7.48
C ASP A 259 -13.64 36.33 -8.03
N SER A 260 -12.61 36.56 -7.20
CA SER A 260 -11.40 37.27 -7.59
C SER A 260 -10.39 36.42 -8.37
N CYS A 261 -10.69 35.15 -8.64
CA CYS A 261 -9.78 34.23 -9.33
C CYS A 261 -9.95 34.33 -10.85
N ASN A 262 -8.88 34.70 -11.55
CA ASN A 262 -8.84 34.66 -13.02
C ASN A 262 -8.77 33.21 -13.53
N THR A 263 -9.24 32.96 -14.74
CA THR A 263 -9.20 31.63 -15.38
C THR A 263 -7.77 31.14 -15.64
N ASP A 264 -6.81 32.07 -15.79
CA ASP A 264 -5.41 31.73 -16.13
C ASP A 264 -4.58 31.29 -14.91
N THR A 265 -5.10 31.44 -13.69
CA THR A 265 -4.46 30.95 -12.45
C THR A 265 -5.03 29.61 -11.98
N GLU A 266 -5.85 28.95 -12.80
CA GLU A 266 -6.20 27.52 -12.62
C GLU A 266 -4.91 26.70 -12.79
N SER A 267 -4.13 26.60 -11.71
CA SER A 267 -2.76 26.09 -11.74
C SER A 267 -2.72 24.68 -12.34
N THR A 268 -2.14 24.62 -13.54
CA THR A 268 -1.70 23.45 -14.29
C THR A 268 -0.53 22.71 -13.63
N THR A 269 -0.16 23.09 -12.41
CA THR A 269 0.94 22.47 -11.68
C THR A 269 0.52 21.09 -11.21
N GLU A 270 1.14 20.06 -11.80
CA GLU A 270 1.09 18.69 -11.31
C GLU A 270 1.46 18.62 -9.82
N CYS A 271 0.94 17.61 -9.12
CA CYS A 271 1.34 17.38 -7.75
C CYS A 271 2.86 17.24 -7.66
N PRO A 272 3.50 17.82 -6.63
CA PRO A 272 4.93 17.66 -6.44
C PRO A 272 5.27 16.17 -6.29
N ILE A 273 6.21 15.70 -7.11
CA ILE A 273 6.81 14.38 -6.91
C ILE A 273 7.72 14.51 -5.69
N ALA A 274 7.53 13.66 -4.69
CA ALA A 274 8.38 13.63 -3.51
C ALA A 274 9.86 13.48 -3.94
N ASN A 275 10.68 14.47 -3.60
CA ASN A 275 12.04 14.60 -4.11
C ASN A 275 12.92 13.47 -3.53
N ILE A 276 13.42 12.57 -4.40
CA ILE A 276 14.22 11.37 -4.06
C ILE A 276 15.54 11.74 -3.36
N SER A 277 16.00 12.99 -3.48
CA SER A 277 17.34 13.44 -3.07
C SER A 277 17.60 13.41 -1.57
N ASN A 278 16.57 13.54 -0.71
CA ASN A 278 16.75 13.50 0.74
C ASN A 278 16.95 12.07 1.29
N ILE A 279 16.61 11.03 0.51
CA ILE A 279 16.63 9.63 0.97
C ILE A 279 17.96 8.93 0.65
N LEU A 280 18.60 9.26 -0.48
CA LEU A 280 19.99 8.84 -0.73
C LEU A 280 20.92 9.30 0.40
N LYS A 281 20.66 10.46 1.01
CA LYS A 281 21.42 10.93 2.18
C LYS A 281 21.23 10.05 3.41
N TRP A 282 20.00 9.61 3.71
CA TRP A 282 19.75 8.71 4.85
C TRP A 282 20.32 7.31 4.64
N ASN A 283 20.17 6.73 3.45
CA ASN A 283 20.73 5.42 3.14
C ASN A 283 22.28 5.44 3.05
N MET A 284 22.88 6.54 2.56
CA MET A 284 24.34 6.70 2.62
C MET A 284 24.87 6.87 4.04
N LEU A 285 24.17 7.61 4.91
CA LEU A 285 24.58 7.81 6.31
C LEU A 285 24.53 6.50 7.12
N VAL A 286 23.52 5.65 6.89
CA VAL A 286 23.42 4.35 7.57
C VAL A 286 24.46 3.36 7.07
N SER A 287 24.73 3.30 5.76
CA SER A 287 25.77 2.43 5.20
C SER A 287 27.19 2.87 5.58
N SER A 288 27.46 4.17 5.65
CA SER A 288 28.75 4.69 6.10
C SER A 288 28.97 4.49 7.61
N ALA A 289 27.93 4.61 8.44
CA ALA A 289 28.02 4.29 9.86
C ALA A 289 28.29 2.79 10.11
N LEU A 290 27.67 1.88 9.35
CA LEU A 290 27.97 0.45 9.46
C LEU A 290 29.41 0.10 9.04
N LEU A 291 29.91 0.74 7.97
CA LEU A 291 31.28 0.50 7.49
C LEU A 291 32.33 0.95 8.52
N VAL A 292 32.09 2.08 9.18
CA VAL A 292 32.97 2.60 10.25
C VAL A 292 32.95 1.70 11.48
N ILE A 293 31.79 1.16 11.87
CA ILE A 293 31.70 0.23 13.01
C ILE A 293 32.43 -1.09 12.70
N THR A 294 32.32 -1.63 11.48
CA THR A 294 33.08 -2.83 11.09
C THR A 294 34.58 -2.61 11.03
N LEU A 295 35.05 -1.40 10.68
CA LEU A 295 36.48 -1.09 10.63
C LEU A 295 37.10 -0.84 12.02
N ILE A 296 36.30 -0.39 12.99
CA ILE A 296 36.76 -0.17 14.37
C ILE A 296 36.75 -1.48 15.19
N GLY A 297 35.84 -2.42 14.91
CA GLY A 297 35.78 -3.72 15.59
C GLY A 297 36.84 -4.75 15.15
N PHE A 298 37.64 -4.44 14.13
CA PHE A 298 38.72 -5.29 13.61
C PHE A 298 40.13 -4.74 13.90
N ARG A 299 40.26 -3.83 14.88
CA ARG A 299 41.55 -3.39 15.43
C ARG A 299 41.74 -3.87 16.85
#